data_AF-A0AAE2Y368-F1
#
_entry.id   AF-A0AAE2Y368-F1
#
_cell.length_a   1.000
_cell.length_b   1.000
_cell.length_c   1.000
_cell.angle_alpha   90.00
_cell.angle_beta   90.00
_cell.angle_gamma   90.00
#
_symmetry.space_group_name_H-M   'P 1'
#
loop_
_entity.id
_entity.type
_entity.pdbx_description
1 polymer ?
#
loop_
_entity_poly.entity_id
_entity_poly.type
_entity_poly.pdbx_seq_one_letter_code
_entity_poly.pdbx_strand_id
1 'polypeptide(L)'
;ENASTRTRGSPLRKRHVKEYKKLGYERWRDKYRYGYRWRAEGNLSAVKRLTGEYVRAAKMENMFREVKMKFLFYNSILKFDATGELPWATISQK
;
A
#
# COMPACT_ATOMS: atom_id res chain seq x y z
N GLU A 1 15.50 -25.00 -2.90
CA GLU A 1 14.92 -24.93 -4.26
C GLU A 1 15.08 -23.52 -4.83
N ASN A 2 15.44 -23.39 -6.11
CA ASN A 2 15.60 -22.09 -6.78
C ASN A 2 14.60 -21.94 -7.93
N ALA A 3 14.20 -20.70 -8.23
CA ALA A 3 13.29 -20.42 -9.33
C ALA A 3 13.85 -20.91 -10.68
N SER A 4 13.03 -21.70 -11.40
CA SER A 4 13.39 -22.28 -12.69
C SER A 4 13.40 -21.23 -13.80
N THR A 5 14.40 -21.30 -14.69
CA THR A 5 14.53 -20.48 -15.91
C THR A 5 13.77 -21.06 -17.10
N ARG A 6 13.06 -22.18 -16.91
CA ARG A 6 12.23 -22.80 -17.96
C ARG A 6 10.88 -22.09 -18.07
N THR A 7 10.37 -21.97 -19.29
CA THR A 7 9.05 -21.40 -19.57
C THR A 7 7.97 -22.46 -19.27
N ARG A 8 7.65 -22.71 -17.99
CA ARG A 8 6.51 -23.56 -17.63
C ARG A 8 5.18 -22.81 -17.83
N GLY A 9 4.90 -22.39 -19.06
CA GLY A 9 3.67 -21.66 -19.43
C GLY A 9 3.66 -20.15 -19.20
N SER A 10 4.62 -19.56 -18.46
CA SER A 10 4.70 -18.11 -18.25
C SER A 10 6.02 -17.51 -18.78
N PRO A 11 6.02 -16.89 -19.97
CA PRO A 11 7.17 -16.18 -20.53
C PRO A 11 7.65 -15.02 -19.65
N LEU A 12 6.71 -14.30 -19.03
CA LEU A 12 6.98 -13.20 -18.10
C LEU A 12 7.76 -13.68 -16.88
N ARG A 13 7.31 -14.75 -16.22
CA ARG A 13 8.02 -15.34 -15.08
C ARG A 13 9.45 -15.73 -15.46
N LYS A 14 9.66 -16.35 -16.63
CA LYS A 14 11.00 -16.68 -17.12
C LYS A 14 11.88 -15.45 -17.27
N ARG A 15 11.35 -14.34 -17.82
CA ARG A 15 12.10 -13.09 -17.99
C ARG A 15 12.55 -12.54 -16.63
N HIS A 16 11.64 -12.45 -15.67
CA HIS A 16 11.97 -11.96 -14.32
C HIS A 16 12.98 -12.86 -13.59
N VAL A 17 12.87 -14.19 -13.72
CA VAL A 17 13.85 -15.12 -13.11
C VAL A 17 15.23 -14.98 -13.75
N LYS A 18 15.30 -14.83 -15.08
CA LYS A 18 16.58 -14.58 -15.78
C LYS A 18 17.20 -13.25 -15.35
N GLU A 19 16.39 -12.21 -15.26
CA GLU A 19 16.81 -10.89 -14.82
C GLU A 19 17.33 -10.90 -13.38
N TYR A 20 16.59 -11.55 -12.45
CA TYR A 20 17.02 -11.75 -11.08
C TYR A 20 18.39 -12.44 -11.00
N LYS A 21 18.56 -13.53 -11.75
CA LYS A 21 19.85 -14.26 -11.81
C LYS A 21 20.98 -13.43 -12.40
N LYS A 22 20.69 -12.53 -13.36
CA LYS A 22 21.69 -11.65 -13.99
C LYS A 22 22.10 -10.49 -13.09
N LEU A 23 21.14 -9.88 -12.39
CA LEU A 23 21.37 -8.70 -11.55
C LEU A 23 21.90 -9.05 -10.16
N GLY A 24 21.59 -10.25 -9.65
CA GLY A 24 21.78 -10.59 -8.24
C GLY A 24 20.71 -9.93 -7.35
N TYR A 25 20.62 -10.38 -6.09
CA TYR A 25 19.55 -9.96 -5.18
C TYR A 25 19.53 -8.46 -4.94
N GLU A 26 20.66 -7.85 -4.59
CA GLU A 26 20.72 -6.43 -4.18
C GLU A 26 20.28 -5.48 -5.30
N ARG A 27 20.88 -5.60 -6.49
CA ARG A 27 20.52 -4.76 -7.64
C ARG A 27 19.08 -4.99 -8.09
N TRP A 28 18.61 -6.23 -8.04
CA TRP A 28 17.22 -6.54 -8.35
C TRP A 28 16.26 -5.95 -7.31
N ARG A 29 16.58 -6.08 -6.02
CA ARG A 29 15.81 -5.53 -4.91
C ARG A 29 15.70 -4.02 -5.05
N ASP A 30 16.81 -3.33 -5.33
CA ASP A 30 16.83 -1.88 -5.44
C ASP A 30 16.08 -1.40 -6.70
N LYS A 31 16.24 -2.11 -7.83
CA LYS A 31 15.50 -1.83 -9.08
C LYS A 31 13.99 -1.90 -8.89
N TYR A 32 13.51 -2.93 -8.20
CA TYR A 32 12.08 -3.15 -7.99
C TYR A 32 11.56 -2.57 -6.67
N ARG A 33 12.43 -1.92 -5.88
CA ARG A 33 12.14 -1.50 -4.50
C ARG A 33 11.48 -2.64 -3.72
N TYR A 34 12.00 -3.86 -3.92
CA TYR A 34 11.52 -5.03 -3.22
C TYR A 34 11.73 -4.82 -1.72
N GLY A 35 10.70 -5.10 -0.93
CA GLY A 35 10.68 -4.76 0.49
C GLY A 35 10.08 -3.39 0.82
N TYR A 36 9.62 -2.57 -0.13
CA TYR A 36 8.82 -1.37 0.20
C TYR A 36 7.31 -1.64 0.26
N ARG A 37 6.88 -2.84 -0.17
CA ARG A 37 5.46 -3.26 -0.21
C ARG A 37 4.79 -3.22 1.17
N TRP A 38 5.53 -3.54 2.24
CA TRP A 38 5.00 -3.52 3.60
C TRP A 38 4.49 -2.13 4.00
N ARG A 39 5.03 -1.05 3.43
CA ARG A 39 4.55 0.31 3.72
C ARG A 39 3.12 0.51 3.25
N ALA A 40 2.77 0.00 2.06
CA ALA A 40 1.41 0.07 1.56
C ALA A 40 0.49 -0.91 2.31
N GLU A 41 0.91 -2.18 2.43
CA GLU A 41 0.12 -3.22 3.08
C GLU A 41 -0.15 -2.93 4.57
N GLY A 42 0.84 -2.38 5.28
CA GLY A 42 0.72 -1.97 6.68
C GLY A 42 -0.33 -0.88 6.86
N ASN A 43 -0.31 0.17 6.02
CA ASN A 43 -1.31 1.24 6.06
C ASN A 43 -2.73 0.71 5.76
N LEU A 44 -2.88 -0.13 4.74
CA LEU A 44 -4.17 -0.77 4.44
C LEU A 44 -4.67 -1.60 5.64
N SER A 45 -3.77 -2.35 6.26
CA SER A 45 -4.08 -3.21 7.40
C SER A 45 -4.46 -2.40 8.65
N ALA A 46 -3.79 -1.28 8.92
CA ALA A 46 -4.12 -0.37 10.02
C ALA A 46 -5.52 0.25 9.85
N VAL A 47 -5.81 0.78 8.66
CA VAL A 47 -7.13 1.36 8.36
C VAL A 47 -8.25 0.33 8.55
N LYS A 48 -8.05 -0.89 8.06
CA LYS A 48 -9.00 -2.00 8.20
C LYS A 48 -9.24 -2.40 9.64
N ARG A 49 -8.19 -2.47 10.47
CA ARG A 49 -8.34 -2.77 11.91
C ARG A 49 -9.08 -1.67 12.66
N LEU A 50 -8.83 -0.40 12.32
CA LEU A 50 -9.46 0.74 12.97
C LEU A 50 -10.94 0.92 12.57
N THR A 51 -11.26 0.68 11.30
CA THR A 51 -12.56 1.07 10.72
C THR A 51 -13.41 -0.10 10.20
N GLY A 52 -12.89 -1.33 10.31
CA GLY A 52 -13.47 -2.52 9.70
C GLY A 52 -13.16 -2.65 8.20
N GLU A 53 -13.24 -3.88 7.68
CA GLU A 53 -12.96 -4.20 6.28
C GLU A 53 -14.14 -3.93 5.32
N TYR A 54 -15.34 -3.72 5.87
CA TYR A 54 -16.57 -3.57 5.12
C TYR A 54 -17.00 -2.10 4.99
N VAL A 55 -17.84 -1.84 4.00
CA VAL A 55 -18.57 -0.58 3.82
C VAL A 55 -20.04 -0.81 4.10
N ARG A 56 -20.73 0.18 4.67
CA ARG A 56 -22.18 0.08 4.92
C ARG A 56 -23.01 0.65 3.78
N ALA A 57 -22.42 1.52 2.97
CA ALA A 57 -23.11 2.12 1.83
C ALA A 57 -23.56 1.07 0.80
N ALA A 58 -24.80 1.17 0.32
CA ALA A 58 -25.32 0.28 -0.74
C ALA A 58 -25.01 0.78 -2.16
N LYS A 59 -24.92 2.11 -2.35
CA LYS A 59 -24.56 2.71 -3.65
C LYS A 59 -23.05 2.75 -3.81
N MET A 60 -22.55 2.34 -4.97
CA MET A 60 -21.11 2.26 -5.27
C MET A 60 -20.35 3.58 -5.05
N GLU A 61 -20.93 4.71 -5.49
CA GLU A 61 -20.35 6.05 -5.27
C GLU A 61 -20.15 6.35 -3.78
N ASN A 62 -21.13 5.97 -2.95
CA ASN A 62 -21.07 6.15 -1.51
C ASN A 62 -20.09 5.18 -0.86
N MET A 63 -19.92 3.96 -1.39
CA MET A 63 -18.87 3.04 -0.94
C MET A 63 -17.49 3.66 -1.16
N PHE A 64 -17.23 4.23 -2.34
CA PHE A 64 -15.96 4.92 -2.60
C PHE A 64 -15.77 6.13 -1.68
N ARG A 65 -16.84 6.89 -1.40
CA ARG A 65 -16.79 8.01 -0.46
C ARG A 65 -16.49 7.55 0.96
N GLU A 66 -17.11 6.46 1.41
CA GLU A 66 -16.86 5.86 2.73
C GLU A 66 -15.40 5.42 2.87
N VAL A 67 -14.87 4.71 1.87
CA VAL A 67 -13.45 4.31 1.85
C VAL A 67 -12.54 5.54 1.89
N LYS A 68 -12.80 6.56 1.07
CA LYS A 68 -12.03 7.82 1.09
C LYS A 68 -12.02 8.46 2.47
N MET A 69 -13.17 8.52 3.14
CA MET A 69 -13.27 9.07 4.50
C MET A 69 -12.46 8.24 5.52
N LYS A 70 -12.48 6.91 5.44
CA LYS A 70 -11.67 6.04 6.32
C LYS A 70 -10.17 6.37 6.23
N PHE A 71 -9.65 6.53 5.01
CA PHE A 71 -8.25 6.93 4.81
C PHE A 71 -7.97 8.37 5.21
N LEU A 72 -8.90 9.29 4.96
CA LEU A 72 -8.77 10.69 5.39
C LEU A 72 -8.61 10.78 6.91
N PHE A 73 -9.50 10.12 7.67
CA PHE A 73 -9.43 10.12 9.13
C PHE A 73 -8.17 9.43 9.66
N TYR A 74 -7.74 8.32 9.05
CA TYR A 74 -6.49 7.68 9.43
C TYR A 74 -5.28 8.60 9.22
N ASN A 75 -5.20 9.28 8.07
CA ASN A 75 -4.13 10.26 7.81
C ASN A 75 -4.19 11.45 8.78
N SER A 76 -5.39 11.89 9.16
CA SER A 76 -5.60 12.91 10.17
C SER A 76 -5.06 12.50 11.55
N ILE A 77 -5.28 11.25 11.96
CA ILE A 77 -4.73 10.70 13.21
C ILE A 77 -3.21 10.66 13.15
N LEU A 78 -2.63 10.17 12.04
CA LEU A 78 -1.18 10.15 11.86
C LEU A 78 -0.56 11.55 11.88
N LYS A 79 -1.23 12.54 11.26
CA LYS A 79 -0.78 13.92 11.30
C LYS A 79 -0.77 14.43 12.74
N PHE A 80 -1.87 14.23 13.47
CA PHE A 80 -1.98 14.67 14.86
C PHE A 80 -0.92 14.03 15.75
N ASP A 81 -0.66 12.74 15.61
CA ASP A 81 0.40 12.03 16.34
C ASP A 81 1.80 12.62 16.06
N ALA A 82 2.06 12.99 14.80
CA ALA A 82 3.35 13.55 14.40
C ALA A 82 3.55 15.03 14.77
N THR A 83 2.49 15.84 14.77
CA THR A 83 2.61 17.31 14.89
C THR A 83 1.90 17.91 16.12
N GLY A 84 1.03 17.15 16.80
CA GLY A 84 0.13 17.67 17.84
C GLY A 84 -1.00 18.56 17.32
N GLU A 85 -1.10 18.77 16.00
CA GLU A 85 -2.09 19.66 15.40
C GLU A 85 -3.32 18.89 14.93
N LEU A 86 -4.49 19.34 15.37
CA LEU A 86 -5.74 18.77 14.88
C LEU A 86 -5.93 19.12 13.40
N PRO A 87 -6.55 18.23 12.59
CA PRO A 87 -6.74 18.46 11.16
C PRO A 87 -7.50 19.76 10.83
N TRP A 88 -8.38 20.21 11.73
CA TRP A 88 -9.18 21.42 11.58
C TRP A 88 -8.53 22.67 12.20
N ALA A 89 -7.43 22.54 12.95
CA ALA A 89 -6.76 23.68 13.58
C ALA A 89 -6.25 24.70 12.54
N THR A 90 -5.86 24.23 11.36
CA THR A 90 -5.38 25.09 10.26
C THR A 90 -6.51 25.86 9.57
N ILE A 91 -7.77 25.43 9.69
CA ILE A 91 -8.92 26.09 9.05
C ILE A 91 -9.39 27.29 9.87
N SER A 92 -9.22 27.26 11.20
CA SER A 92 -9.70 28.32 12.10
C SER A 92 -8.81 29.56 12.14
N GLN A 93 -7.71 29.59 11.37
CA GLN A 93 -6.72 30.68 11.32
C GLN A 93 -6.83 31.51 10.02
N LYS A 94 -7.90 31.34 9.24
CA LYS A 94 -8.27 32.16 8.09
C LYS A 94 -9.59 32.86 8.35
#